data_AF-A0A813D0D0-F1
#
_entry.id   AF-A0A813D0D0-F1
#
_cell.length_a   1.000
_cell.length_b   1.000
_cell.length_c   1.000
_cell.angle_alpha   90.00
_cell.angle_beta   90.00
_cell.angle_gamma   90.00
#
_symmetry.space_group_name_H-M   'P 1'
#
loop_
_entity.id
_entity.type
_entity.pdbx_description
1 polymer ?
#
loop_
_entity_poly.entity_id
_entity_poly.type
_entity_poly.pdbx_seq_one_letter_code
_entity_poly.pdbx_strand_id
1 'polypeptide(L)'
;MSVMMNGMRHLLRSAARPACCGQQWTRCVGGVGQLVAEVETALAGGKLLERGSPMYSQLNAQVHRLRAENDQFVVDVQNLKKARAELVAEEARMIAKIHADGQSGHHGSKIVETLKQIEDLDRQMAMLRSQQVQNVRDVGLLKRQKVTIEKSEEVMKLERQVQEALGQAEPVQEDGPLATSIAEAVQRLRDEFDANSVSSAEAKK
;
A
#
# COMPACT_ATOMS: atom_id res chain seq x y z
N MET A 1 24.48 -7.28 -52.35
CA MET A 1 24.79 -7.09 -50.93
C MET A 1 23.65 -6.31 -50.29
N SER A 2 22.70 -7.03 -49.69
CA SER A 2 21.50 -6.46 -49.09
C SER A 2 21.24 -7.21 -47.79
N VAL A 3 21.78 -6.68 -46.70
CA VAL A 3 21.48 -7.11 -45.32
C VAL A 3 21.68 -5.87 -44.46
N MET A 4 20.59 -5.30 -43.92
CA MET A 4 20.50 -4.51 -42.67
C MET A 4 19.24 -3.64 -42.69
N MET A 5 18.04 -4.23 -42.72
CA MET A 5 16.80 -3.54 -42.34
C MET A 5 15.76 -4.51 -41.75
N ASN A 6 16.16 -5.31 -40.74
CA ASN A 6 15.24 -6.22 -40.04
C ASN A 6 15.40 -6.18 -38.50
N GLY A 7 15.82 -5.05 -37.92
CA GLY A 7 16.10 -4.94 -36.48
C GLY A 7 15.03 -4.28 -35.61
N MET A 8 13.92 -3.77 -36.16
CA MET A 8 13.05 -2.82 -35.44
C MET A 8 11.55 -3.15 -35.49
N ARG A 9 11.18 -4.42 -35.68
CA ARG A 9 9.77 -4.88 -35.66
C ARG A 9 9.38 -5.80 -34.49
N HIS A 10 10.29 -6.08 -33.55
CA HIS A 10 10.04 -7.05 -32.47
C HIS A 10 9.87 -6.48 -31.05
N LEU A 11 9.87 -5.15 -30.85
CA LEU A 11 9.70 -4.56 -29.50
C LEU A 11 8.33 -3.91 -29.25
N LEU A 12 7.35 -4.08 -30.15
CA LEU A 12 5.97 -3.56 -29.98
C LEU A 12 4.89 -4.65 -29.90
N ARG A 13 5.26 -5.88 -29.54
CA ARG A 13 4.31 -6.97 -29.21
C ARG A 13 4.67 -7.64 -27.89
N SER A 14 4.50 -6.94 -26.78
CA SER A 14 4.22 -7.59 -25.49
C SER A 14 3.66 -6.60 -24.47
N ALA A 15 2.48 -6.06 -24.78
CA ALA A 15 1.59 -5.49 -23.78
C ALA A 15 0.15 -5.76 -24.21
N ALA A 16 -0.15 -7.03 -24.50
CA ALA A 16 -1.53 -7.50 -24.46
C ALA A 16 -1.96 -7.46 -22.99
N ARG A 17 -2.41 -6.27 -22.54
CA ARG A 17 -3.22 -6.16 -21.34
C ARG A 17 -4.52 -6.90 -21.62
N PRO A 18 -5.00 -7.79 -20.74
CA PRO A 18 -6.37 -8.26 -20.83
C PRO A 18 -7.29 -7.04 -20.74
N ALA A 19 -8.15 -6.89 -21.74
CA ALA A 19 -9.26 -5.96 -21.71
C ALA A 19 -10.22 -6.39 -20.59
N CYS A 20 -10.04 -5.86 -19.38
CA CYS A 20 -11.09 -5.85 -18.37
C CYS A 20 -12.04 -4.69 -18.69
N CYS A 21 -12.88 -4.91 -19.69
CA CYS A 21 -14.00 -4.03 -20.00
C CYS A 21 -15.29 -4.76 -19.61
N GLY A 22 -16.06 -4.15 -18.71
CA GLY A 22 -17.50 -4.39 -18.60
C GLY A 22 -17.94 -5.61 -17.78
N GLN A 23 -18.67 -5.30 -16.72
CA GLN A 23 -19.54 -6.18 -15.93
C GLN A 23 -18.90 -6.94 -14.76
N GLN A 24 -19.54 -6.72 -13.60
CA GLN A 24 -19.45 -7.49 -12.35
C GLN A 24 -18.28 -7.17 -11.40
N TRP A 25 -18.38 -6.00 -10.77
CA TRP A 25 -17.68 -5.62 -9.55
C TRP A 25 -18.33 -6.24 -8.30
N THR A 26 -18.67 -7.53 -8.32
CA THR A 26 -19.21 -8.22 -7.14
C THR A 26 -18.44 -9.49 -6.86
N ARG A 27 -17.73 -9.47 -5.72
CA ARG A 27 -16.93 -10.54 -5.11
C ARG A 27 -15.53 -10.76 -5.69
N CYS A 28 -14.69 -9.73 -5.58
CA CYS A 28 -13.30 -9.95 -5.20
C CYS A 28 -13.19 -9.74 -3.69
N VAL A 29 -12.38 -10.56 -3.03
CA VAL A 29 -12.01 -10.47 -1.60
C VAL A 29 -11.94 -9.01 -1.14
N GLY A 30 -12.66 -8.69 -0.06
CA GLY A 30 -12.95 -7.32 0.36
C GLY A 30 -11.75 -6.38 0.36
N GLY A 31 -11.93 -5.18 -0.19
CA GLY A 31 -10.89 -4.15 -0.20
C GLY A 31 -10.41 -3.80 1.22
N VAL A 32 -9.27 -3.10 1.33
CA VAL A 32 -8.65 -2.74 2.62
C VAL A 32 -9.66 -2.11 3.58
N GLY A 33 -10.49 -1.18 3.09
CA GLY A 33 -11.53 -0.54 3.90
C GLY A 33 -12.60 -1.52 4.42
N GLN A 34 -12.97 -2.54 3.64
CA GLN A 34 -13.90 -3.57 4.09
C GLN A 34 -13.28 -4.43 5.20
N LEU A 35 -12.03 -4.87 5.00
CA LEU A 35 -11.34 -5.69 5.99
C LEU A 35 -11.13 -4.94 7.32
N VAL A 36 -10.82 -3.64 7.24
CA VAL A 36 -10.76 -2.75 8.40
C VAL A 36 -12.13 -2.67 9.10
N ALA A 37 -13.20 -2.41 8.35
CA ALA A 37 -14.55 -2.31 8.92
C ALA A 37 -15.01 -3.63 9.55
N GLU A 38 -14.65 -4.78 8.98
CA GLU A 38 -14.96 -6.10 9.54
C GLU A 38 -14.26 -6.32 10.88
N VAL A 39 -12.99 -5.93 11.00
CA VAL A 39 -12.23 -5.97 12.26
C VAL A 39 -12.87 -5.06 13.31
N GLU A 40 -13.14 -3.81 12.95
CA GLU A 40 -13.75 -2.82 13.84
C GLU A 40 -15.12 -3.28 14.33
N THR A 41 -15.96 -3.82 13.43
CA THR A 41 -17.28 -4.35 13.78
C THR A 41 -17.17 -5.55 14.71
N ALA A 42 -16.23 -6.46 14.46
CA ALA A 42 -16.02 -7.62 15.32
C ALA A 42 -15.59 -7.21 16.73
N LEU A 43 -14.64 -6.29 16.85
CA LEU A 43 -14.16 -5.78 18.13
C LEU A 43 -15.23 -4.99 18.89
N ALA A 44 -15.99 -4.12 18.19
CA ALA A 44 -17.09 -3.38 18.78
C ALA A 44 -18.21 -4.32 19.29
N GLY A 45 -18.39 -5.46 18.64
CA GLY A 45 -19.31 -6.52 19.07
C GLY A 45 -18.76 -7.41 20.19
N GLY A 46 -17.58 -7.11 20.76
CA GLY A 46 -16.95 -7.91 21.81
C GLY A 46 -16.42 -9.26 21.34
N LYS A 47 -16.26 -9.48 20.02
CA LYS A 47 -15.67 -10.71 19.52
C LYS A 47 -14.16 -10.67 19.71
N LEU A 48 -13.63 -11.70 20.36
CA LEU A 48 -12.20 -11.92 20.44
C LEU A 48 -11.65 -12.24 19.05
N LEU A 49 -10.73 -11.40 18.60
CA LEU A 49 -9.90 -11.67 17.44
C LEU A 49 -8.49 -12.01 17.95
N GLU A 50 -7.99 -13.18 17.56
CA GLU A 50 -6.66 -13.64 17.96
C GLU A 50 -5.67 -13.49 16.80
N ARG A 51 -4.37 -13.45 17.09
CA ARG A 51 -3.30 -13.50 16.06
C ARG A 51 -3.39 -14.72 15.15
N GLY A 52 -3.91 -15.83 15.66
CA GLY A 52 -4.12 -17.06 14.87
C GLY A 52 -5.37 -17.02 13.98
N SER A 53 -6.19 -15.97 14.07
CA SER A 53 -7.48 -15.93 13.38
C SER A 53 -7.33 -15.83 11.85
N PRO A 54 -8.33 -16.33 11.09
CA PRO A 54 -8.39 -16.11 9.64
C PRO A 54 -8.36 -14.62 9.27
N MET A 55 -8.98 -13.76 10.09
CA MET A 55 -9.01 -12.31 9.91
C MET A 55 -7.60 -11.71 9.98
N TYR A 56 -6.82 -12.07 11.00
CA TYR A 56 -5.44 -11.60 11.15
C TYR A 56 -4.53 -12.09 10.01
N SER A 57 -4.73 -13.33 9.57
CA SER A 57 -4.03 -13.89 8.41
C SER A 57 -4.37 -13.14 7.11
N GLN A 58 -5.63 -12.74 6.92
CA GLN A 58 -6.05 -11.93 5.78
C GLN A 58 -5.44 -10.52 5.82
N LEU A 59 -5.37 -9.87 6.99
CA LEU A 59 -4.67 -8.59 7.16
C LEU A 59 -3.19 -8.71 6.74
N ASN A 60 -2.51 -9.78 7.17
CA ASN A 60 -1.14 -10.06 6.77
C ASN A 60 -0.99 -10.22 5.26
N ALA A 61 -1.83 -11.06 4.65
CA ALA A 61 -1.83 -11.28 3.21
C ALA A 61 -2.02 -9.97 2.43
N GLN A 62 -2.94 -9.10 2.88
CA GLN A 62 -3.16 -7.79 2.27
C GLN A 62 -1.96 -6.85 2.43
N VAL A 63 -1.31 -6.82 3.60
CA VAL A 63 -0.08 -6.03 3.79
C VAL A 63 1.02 -6.50 2.85
N HIS A 64 1.21 -7.82 2.70
CA HIS A 64 2.21 -8.36 1.79
C HIS A 64 1.89 -8.08 0.32
N ARG A 65 0.62 -8.23 -0.08
CA ARG A 65 0.16 -7.90 -1.44
C ARG A 65 0.44 -6.43 -1.79
N LEU A 66 0.02 -5.49 -0.94
CA LEU A 66 0.21 -4.05 -1.21
C LEU A 66 1.68 -3.64 -1.26
N ARG A 67 2.55 -4.31 -0.49
CA ARG A 67 4.00 -4.12 -0.56
C ARG A 67 4.56 -4.60 -1.90
N ALA A 68 4.20 -5.80 -2.32
CA ALA A 68 4.62 -6.34 -3.61
C ALA A 68 4.12 -5.48 -4.78
N GLU A 69 2.90 -4.97 -4.71
CA GLU A 69 2.36 -4.02 -5.70
C GLU A 69 3.15 -2.70 -5.73
N ASN A 70 3.54 -2.17 -4.58
CA ASN A 70 4.39 -0.98 -4.52
C ASN A 70 5.77 -1.20 -5.14
N ASP A 71 6.37 -2.37 -4.90
CA ASP A 71 7.66 -2.73 -5.52
C ASP A 71 7.52 -2.79 -7.05
N GLN A 72 6.41 -3.37 -7.55
CA GLN A 72 6.11 -3.39 -8.98
C GLN A 72 5.90 -1.97 -9.54
N PHE A 73 5.18 -1.09 -8.84
CA PHE A 73 5.01 0.29 -9.30
C PHE A 73 6.32 1.06 -9.40
N VAL A 74 7.28 0.81 -8.50
CA VAL A 74 8.61 1.40 -8.59
C VAL A 74 9.31 0.97 -9.88
N VAL A 75 9.27 -0.32 -10.22
CA VAL A 75 9.84 -0.86 -11.45
C VAL A 75 9.15 -0.25 -12.68
N ASP A 76 7.82 -0.21 -12.69
CA ASP A 76 7.04 0.33 -13.81
C ASP A 76 7.34 1.82 -14.03
N VAL A 77 7.40 2.61 -12.96
CA VAL A 77 7.77 4.04 -13.04
C VAL A 77 9.19 4.21 -13.57
N GLN A 78 10.15 3.34 -13.19
CA GLN A 78 11.51 3.40 -13.75
C GLN A 78 11.52 3.09 -15.26
N ASN A 79 10.74 2.13 -15.71
CA ASN A 79 10.62 1.80 -17.13
C ASN A 79 10.00 2.96 -17.93
N LEU A 80 8.92 3.56 -17.40
CA LEU A 80 8.29 4.74 -18.01
C LEU A 80 9.24 5.93 -18.08
N LYS A 81 10.06 6.16 -17.04
CA LYS A 81 11.09 7.21 -17.06
C LYS A 81 12.13 6.99 -18.16
N LYS A 82 12.56 5.74 -18.40
CA LYS A 82 13.49 5.41 -19.48
C LYS A 82 12.87 5.69 -20.85
N ALA A 83 11.64 5.20 -21.08
CA ALA A 83 10.91 5.46 -22.32
C ALA A 83 10.70 6.96 -22.56
N ARG A 84 10.36 7.72 -21.52
CA ARG A 84 10.23 9.18 -21.60
C ARG A 84 11.55 9.85 -21.98
N ALA A 85 12.67 9.41 -21.40
CA ALA A 85 13.97 9.99 -21.71
C ALA A 85 14.36 9.77 -23.19
N GLU A 86 14.00 8.63 -23.77
CA GLU A 86 14.19 8.35 -25.19
C GLU A 86 13.37 9.30 -26.08
N LEU A 87 12.09 9.51 -25.75
CA LEU A 87 11.22 10.44 -26.50
C LEU A 87 11.67 11.89 -26.37
N VAL A 88 12.10 12.33 -25.19
CA VAL A 88 12.66 13.69 -24.99
C VAL A 88 13.95 13.88 -25.80
N ALA A 89 14.80 12.86 -25.88
CA ALA A 89 15.98 12.92 -26.73
C ALA A 89 15.60 12.96 -28.22
N GLU A 90 14.56 12.24 -28.64
CA GLU A 90 14.04 12.30 -30.01
C GLU A 90 13.46 13.69 -30.35
N GLU A 91 12.67 14.26 -29.45
CA GLU A 91 12.14 15.62 -29.54
C GLU A 91 13.27 16.64 -29.73
N ALA A 92 14.28 16.60 -28.87
CA ALA A 92 15.43 17.51 -28.94
C ALA A 92 16.18 17.39 -30.28
N ARG A 93 16.34 16.17 -30.81
CA ARG A 93 16.95 15.95 -32.14
C ARG A 93 16.08 16.53 -33.26
N MET A 94 14.75 16.42 -33.17
CA MET A 94 13.85 17.00 -34.18
C MET A 94 13.85 18.52 -34.15
N ILE A 95 13.85 19.13 -32.96
CA ILE A 95 13.96 20.59 -32.79
C ILE A 95 15.28 21.10 -33.39
N ALA A 96 16.40 20.41 -33.12
CA ALA A 96 17.69 20.78 -33.69
C ALA A 96 17.69 20.75 -35.23
N LYS A 97 17.03 19.75 -35.84
CA LYS A 97 16.86 19.68 -37.31
C LYS A 97 16.00 20.80 -37.87
N ILE A 98 14.89 21.14 -37.20
CA ILE A 98 14.04 22.27 -37.62
C ILE A 98 14.84 23.57 -37.62
N HIS A 99 15.64 23.81 -36.58
CA HIS A 99 16.49 25.00 -36.50
C HIS A 99 17.59 25.03 -37.58
N ALA A 100 18.12 23.87 -37.98
CA ALA A 100 19.15 23.78 -39.01
C ALA A 100 18.59 23.93 -40.43
N ASP A 101 17.48 23.25 -40.74
CA ASP A 101 16.97 23.12 -42.10
C ASP A 101 15.88 24.17 -42.45
N GLY A 102 15.35 24.89 -41.46
CA GLY A 102 14.32 25.93 -41.64
C GLY A 102 12.95 25.42 -42.12
N GLN A 103 12.80 24.11 -42.31
CA GLN A 103 11.58 23.48 -42.84
C GLN A 103 10.75 22.84 -41.73
N SER A 104 10.06 23.66 -40.95
CA SER A 104 9.16 23.23 -39.86
C SER A 104 8.02 22.30 -40.33
N GLY A 105 7.60 22.40 -41.59
CA GLY A 105 6.46 21.67 -42.14
C GLY A 105 6.62 20.15 -42.21
N HIS A 106 7.86 19.63 -42.35
CA HIS A 106 8.11 18.19 -42.46
C HIS A 106 8.27 17.47 -41.11
N HIS A 107 8.55 18.23 -40.04
CA HIS A 107 8.81 17.68 -38.70
C HIS A 107 7.71 18.00 -37.69
N GLY A 108 6.83 18.96 -37.98
CA GLY A 108 5.78 19.42 -37.06
C GLY A 108 4.84 18.32 -36.58
N SER A 109 4.32 17.47 -37.48
CA SER A 109 3.39 16.39 -37.08
C SER A 109 4.05 15.36 -36.16
N LYS A 110 5.31 15.01 -36.44
CA LYS A 110 6.07 14.04 -35.64
C LYS A 110 6.45 14.59 -34.26
N ILE A 111 6.76 15.88 -34.16
CA ILE A 111 6.97 16.55 -32.86
C ILE A 111 5.70 16.52 -32.03
N VAL A 112 4.55 16.88 -32.61
CA VAL A 112 3.26 16.86 -31.91
C VAL A 112 2.93 15.44 -31.41
N GLU A 113 3.19 14.42 -32.22
CA GLU A 113 2.99 13.02 -31.82
C GLU A 113 3.93 12.63 -30.66
N THR A 114 5.20 13.01 -30.73
CA THR A 114 6.19 12.72 -29.68
C THR A 114 5.82 13.41 -28.36
N LEU A 115 5.39 14.66 -28.41
CA LEU A 115 4.91 15.41 -27.25
C LEU A 115 3.68 14.75 -26.62
N LYS A 116 2.74 14.29 -27.44
CA LYS A 116 1.55 13.56 -26.95
C LYS A 116 1.96 12.26 -26.24
N GLN A 117 2.90 11.51 -26.79
CA GLN A 117 3.42 10.29 -26.16
C GLN A 117 4.11 10.60 -24.83
N ILE A 118 4.90 11.68 -24.74
CA ILE A 118 5.52 12.15 -23.50
C ILE A 118 4.44 12.47 -22.46
N GLU A 119 3.40 13.21 -22.84
CA GLU A 119 2.29 13.54 -21.95
C GLU A 119 1.57 12.28 -21.43
N ASP A 120 1.33 11.30 -22.30
CA ASP A 120 0.69 10.05 -21.92
C ASP A 120 1.55 9.22 -20.95
N LEU A 121 2.89 9.22 -21.11
CA LEU A 121 3.80 8.61 -20.15
C LEU A 121 3.80 9.35 -18.80
N ASP A 122 3.76 10.68 -18.82
CA ASP A 122 3.69 11.51 -17.61
C ASP A 122 2.40 11.25 -16.82
N ARG A 123 1.26 11.14 -17.51
CA ARG A 123 -0.03 10.72 -16.90
C ARG A 123 0.07 9.33 -16.28
N GLN A 124 0.65 8.36 -16.98
CA GLN A 124 0.82 7.00 -16.46
C GLN A 124 1.69 6.97 -15.20
N MET A 125 2.81 7.68 -15.19
CA MET A 125 3.66 7.80 -14.00
C MET A 125 2.94 8.45 -12.82
N ALA A 126 2.14 9.50 -13.08
CA ALA A 126 1.35 10.17 -12.05
C ALA A 126 0.30 9.23 -11.43
N MET A 127 -0.40 8.44 -12.26
CA MET A 127 -1.36 7.44 -11.78
C MET A 127 -0.70 6.39 -10.88
N LEU A 128 0.43 5.82 -11.31
CA LEU A 128 1.16 4.80 -10.52
C LEU A 128 1.64 5.36 -9.18
N ARG A 129 2.17 6.59 -9.17
CA ARG A 129 2.59 7.26 -7.92
C ARG A 129 1.41 7.52 -6.98
N SER A 130 0.28 7.96 -7.53
CA SER A 130 -0.94 8.16 -6.74
C SER A 130 -1.38 6.86 -6.08
N GLN A 131 -1.38 5.76 -6.83
CA GLN A 131 -1.72 4.44 -6.30
C GLN A 131 -0.70 3.97 -5.26
N GLN A 132 0.59 4.21 -5.47
CA GLN A 132 1.63 3.89 -4.50
C GLN A 132 1.41 4.62 -3.16
N VAL A 133 1.06 5.91 -3.21
CA VAL A 133 0.73 6.69 -2.00
C VAL A 133 -0.48 6.11 -1.29
N GLN A 134 -1.52 5.72 -2.03
CA GLN A 134 -2.69 5.07 -1.45
C GLN A 134 -2.34 3.74 -0.79
N ASN A 135 -1.57 2.88 -1.46
CA ASN A 135 -1.12 1.60 -0.91
C ASN A 135 -0.29 1.78 0.38
N VAL A 136 0.56 2.82 0.46
CA VAL A 136 1.29 3.14 1.70
C VAL A 136 0.33 3.48 2.85
N ARG A 137 -0.70 4.29 2.58
CA ARG A 137 -1.72 4.63 3.58
C ARG A 137 -2.49 3.39 4.04
N ASP A 138 -2.88 2.55 3.09
CA ASP A 138 -3.62 1.31 3.32
C ASP A 138 -2.81 0.31 4.15
N VAL A 139 -1.52 0.13 3.84
CA VAL A 139 -0.60 -0.67 4.68
C VAL A 139 -0.54 -0.12 6.11
N GLY A 140 -0.53 1.20 6.27
CA GLY A 140 -0.60 1.84 7.58
C GLY A 140 -1.87 1.51 8.36
N LEU A 141 -3.03 1.54 7.68
CA LEU A 141 -4.32 1.16 8.28
C LEU A 141 -4.34 -0.31 8.70
N LEU A 142 -3.94 -1.22 7.81
CA LEU A 142 -3.91 -2.65 8.08
C LEU A 142 -3.00 -2.98 9.26
N LYS A 143 -1.82 -2.35 9.35
CA LYS A 143 -0.91 -2.52 10.48
C LYS A 143 -1.51 -2.05 11.81
N ARG A 144 -2.22 -0.92 11.81
CA ARG A 144 -2.93 -0.46 13.01
C ARG A 144 -3.96 -1.48 13.45
N GLN A 145 -4.76 -2.01 12.53
CA GLN A 145 -5.75 -3.04 12.87
C GLN A 145 -5.12 -4.31 13.43
N LYS A 146 -3.97 -4.74 12.89
CA LYS A 146 -3.22 -5.85 13.47
C LYS A 146 -2.80 -5.58 14.93
N VAL A 147 -2.25 -4.41 15.22
CA VAL A 147 -1.86 -4.03 16.58
C VAL A 147 -3.09 -3.96 17.49
N THR A 148 -4.22 -3.46 16.99
CA THR A 148 -5.48 -3.45 17.73
C THR A 148 -5.91 -4.87 18.10
N ILE A 149 -5.87 -5.81 17.16
CA ILE A 149 -6.16 -7.23 17.42
C ILE A 149 -5.22 -7.78 18.51
N GLU A 150 -3.91 -7.59 18.34
CA GLU A 150 -2.89 -8.08 19.29
C GLU A 150 -3.11 -7.57 20.71
N LYS A 151 -3.43 -6.27 20.86
CA LYS A 151 -3.73 -5.66 22.16
C LYS A 151 -5.06 -6.13 22.72
N SER A 152 -6.08 -6.25 21.88
CA SER A 152 -7.41 -6.73 22.33
C SER A 152 -7.34 -8.16 22.84
N GLU A 153 -6.52 -9.01 22.23
CA GLU A 153 -6.27 -10.38 22.67
C GLU A 153 -5.61 -10.40 24.06
N GLU A 154 -4.59 -9.57 24.28
CA GLU A 154 -3.91 -9.45 25.58
C GLU A 154 -4.85 -8.97 26.69
N VAL A 155 -5.67 -7.93 26.41
CA VAL A 155 -6.64 -7.39 27.37
C VAL A 155 -7.73 -8.41 27.70
N MET A 156 -8.31 -9.08 26.70
CA MET A 156 -9.35 -10.08 26.92
C MET A 156 -8.82 -11.32 27.66
N LYS A 157 -7.56 -11.69 27.44
CA LYS A 157 -6.92 -12.77 28.20
C LYS A 157 -6.79 -12.40 29.69
N LEU A 158 -6.37 -11.18 29.98
CA LEU A 158 -6.28 -10.67 31.36
C LEU A 158 -7.66 -10.60 32.02
N GLU A 159 -8.67 -10.10 31.30
CA GLU A 159 -10.05 -10.05 31.78
C GLU A 159 -10.55 -11.45 32.17
N ARG A 160 -10.29 -12.47 31.33
CA ARG A 160 -10.67 -13.86 31.61
C ARG A 160 -9.99 -14.39 32.87
N GLN A 161 -8.70 -14.12 33.07
CA GLN A 161 -7.97 -14.52 34.28
C GLN A 161 -8.56 -13.89 35.54
N VAL A 162 -8.94 -12.60 35.47
CA VAL A 162 -9.60 -11.90 36.58
C VAL A 162 -10.98 -12.50 36.87
N GLN A 163 -11.79 -12.73 35.83
CA GLN A 163 -13.11 -13.35 35.99
C GLN A 163 -13.02 -14.76 36.59
N GLU A 164 -12.02 -15.55 36.19
CA GLU A 164 -11.81 -16.89 36.73
C GLU A 164 -11.40 -16.84 38.21
N ALA A 165 -10.47 -15.96 38.59
CA ALA A 165 -10.06 -15.79 39.99
C ALA A 165 -11.23 -15.33 40.88
N LEU A 166 -12.02 -14.36 40.42
CA LEU A 166 -13.22 -13.89 41.13
C LEU A 166 -14.31 -14.97 41.22
N GLY A 167 -14.48 -15.78 40.18
CA GLY A 167 -15.45 -16.87 40.13
C GLY A 167 -15.11 -18.03 41.08
N GLN A 168 -13.82 -18.23 41.38
CA GLN A 168 -13.35 -19.25 42.33
C GLN A 168 -13.42 -18.79 43.80
N ALA A 169 -13.92 -17.57 44.08
CA ALA A 169 -13.92 -16.95 45.40
C ALA A 169 -12.53 -16.87 46.06
N GLU A 170 -11.46 -16.94 45.26
CA GLU A 170 -10.13 -16.66 45.75
C GLU A 170 -10.03 -15.16 46.04
N PRO A 171 -9.66 -14.75 47.26
CA PRO A 171 -9.35 -13.36 47.51
C PRO A 171 -8.14 -13.00 46.65
N VAL A 172 -8.33 -12.06 45.72
CA VAL A 172 -7.23 -11.48 44.95
C VAL A 172 -6.31 -10.81 45.96
N GLN A 173 -5.19 -11.46 46.27
CA GLN A 173 -4.19 -10.94 47.19
C GLN A 173 -3.51 -9.72 46.55
N GLU A 174 -3.32 -8.63 47.30
CA GLU A 174 -2.67 -7.40 46.79
C GLU A 174 -1.28 -7.67 46.19
N ASP A 175 -0.56 -8.67 46.72
CA ASP A 175 0.78 -9.09 46.25
C ASP A 175 0.76 -10.42 45.46
N GLY A 176 -0.42 -10.88 45.05
CA GLY A 176 -0.56 -12.13 44.30
C GLY A 176 -0.03 -12.01 42.85
N PRO A 177 0.36 -13.12 42.21
CA PRO A 177 0.86 -13.11 40.84
C PRO A 177 -0.12 -12.50 39.82
N LEU A 178 -1.43 -12.60 40.09
CA LEU A 178 -2.46 -11.94 39.29
C LEU A 178 -2.44 -10.42 39.46
N ALA A 179 -2.33 -9.90 40.70
CA ALA A 179 -2.24 -8.48 40.98
C ALA A 179 -0.97 -7.87 40.37
N THR A 180 0.17 -8.57 40.47
CA THR A 180 1.41 -8.16 39.79
C THR A 180 1.24 -8.13 38.27
N SER A 181 0.63 -9.17 37.67
CA SER A 181 0.39 -9.20 36.22
C SER A 181 -0.54 -8.07 35.74
N ILE A 182 -1.55 -7.70 36.54
CA ILE A 182 -2.42 -6.55 36.23
C ILE A 182 -1.63 -5.25 36.36
N ALA A 183 -0.88 -5.07 37.44
CA ALA A 183 -0.08 -3.87 37.67
C ALA A 183 0.97 -3.67 36.56
N GLU A 184 1.64 -4.74 36.14
CA GLU A 184 2.58 -4.73 35.01
C GLU A 184 1.89 -4.41 33.68
N ALA A 185 0.73 -5.00 33.41
CA ALA A 185 -0.04 -4.71 32.20
C ALA A 185 -0.52 -3.24 32.17
N VAL A 186 -1.01 -2.72 33.30
CA VAL A 186 -1.44 -1.32 33.45
C VAL A 186 -0.26 -0.38 33.29
N GLN A 187 0.89 -0.68 33.90
CA GLN A 187 2.09 0.14 33.79
C GLN A 187 2.61 0.15 32.34
N ARG A 188 2.66 -1.01 31.68
CA ARG A 188 3.03 -1.10 30.26
C ARG A 188 2.09 -0.28 29.37
N LEU A 189 0.78 -0.36 29.59
CA LEU A 189 -0.21 0.43 28.85
C LEU A 189 -0.05 1.93 29.08
N ARG A 190 0.31 2.36 30.30
CA ARG A 190 0.64 3.75 30.62
C ARG A 190 1.88 4.22 29.89
N ASP A 191 2.97 3.47 29.98
CA ASP A 191 4.23 3.83 29.31
C ASP A 191 4.04 3.94 27.79
N GLU A 192 3.24 3.03 27.20
CA GLU A 192 2.88 3.10 25.78
C GLU A 192 2.00 4.31 25.43
N PHE A 193 1.07 4.69 26.31
CA PHE A 193 0.23 5.87 26.12
C PHE A 193 1.06 7.15 26.19
N ASP A 194 1.95 7.26 27.19
CA ASP A 194 2.84 8.40 27.37
C ASP A 194 3.82 8.53 26.19
N ALA A 195 4.43 7.42 25.75
CA ALA A 195 5.29 7.42 24.56
C ALA A 195 4.54 7.85 23.29
N ASN A 196 3.32 7.36 23.09
CA ASN A 196 2.51 7.71 21.92
C ASN A 196 2.02 9.16 21.98
N SER A 197 1.65 9.67 23.15
CA SER A 197 1.18 11.06 23.33
C SER A 197 2.31 12.08 23.10
N VAL A 198 3.55 11.77 23.52
CA VAL A 198 4.73 12.58 23.23
C VAL A 198 5.06 12.56 21.73
N SER A 199 5.08 11.39 21.08
CA SER A 199 5.37 11.31 19.63
C SER A 199 4.31 12.04 18.78
N SER A 200 3.05 12.06 19.25
CA SER A 200 1.94 12.79 18.61
C SER A 200 2.08 14.31 18.74
N ALA A 201 2.72 14.79 19.81
CA ALA A 201 2.99 16.21 20.04
C ALA A 201 4.19 16.70 19.22
N GLU A 202 5.20 15.83 19.02
CA GLU A 202 6.39 16.13 18.22
C GLU A 202 6.13 16.07 16.71
N ALA A 203 5.29 15.14 16.25
CA ALA A 203 4.92 15.02 14.82
C ALA A 203 4.06 16.18 14.28
N LYS A 204 3.63 17.12 15.15
CA LYS A 204 2.86 18.33 14.80
C LYS A 204 3.71 19.61 14.76
N LYS A 205 5.01 19.53 15.04
CA LYS A 205 5.98 20.62 14.85
C LYS A 205 6.71 20.46 13.52
#